data_AF-A0A4W3HUH0-F1
#
_entry.id   AF-A0A4W3HUH0-F1
#
_cell.length_a   1.000
_cell.length_b   1.000
_cell.length_c   1.000
_cell.angle_alpha   90.00
_cell.angle_beta   90.00
_cell.angle_gamma   90.00
#
_symmetry.space_group_name_H-M   'P 1'
#
loop_
_entity.id
_entity.type
_entity.pdbx_description
1 polymer ?
#
loop_
_entity_poly.entity_id
_entity_poly.type
_entity_poly.pdbx_seq_one_letter_code
_entity_poly.pdbx_strand_id
1 'polypeptide(L)'
;MRERGAMVRRSEILATESVACLNGALSHLQNIWEEIGIPEDQRLQRTEVVKKHIKDLLDMMIAEEEHLRERLKKSIDMCHSELDTVCQELNVTPFKPVHDSTMLQLEKELRTQLEVLIKEKKERLQELKCLREKDEDFCDILCITPYSIDTDFVPSINQLDAYRQYIASLNEEKERRWAEFVNIKKQIIICMDELDQLPETSFEKDVICEDEEAFCLSNENILGLNTLLQQLEIRRAQNEAKSSELRDQIVNLWNRLQFSQEERDVFAVHMTGSRATTMRALQTELVRLEELKLQNMKNVIEAIRQEMTFYWEKCFLSTEQRQAFAPYYDEDCSEDLLQLHELEINRLKKYYQTHQELFEGVCKWEENWKLYLALENKASDPNRFTNRGGNLLKEEKQRTKLYKMLPKLEEELKVQIDAWEQANGSQFQVNGQNFIAYVEEQWELHRMEKEREKQDRQLKKNKQIEEEMLYGSSSKTPSKRRFNGPNTPGKVRKPGQSLRTPGRSATKPPRFGLNERNKENVSHLNGIGMAMSGASTSITTPQRNLSINSVATTYSEFAQEFSKASKSSCQSRILNSTTSNLHT
;
A
#
# COMPACT_ATOMS: atom_id res chain seq x y z
N MET A 1 89.72 -31.57 -44.33
CA MET A 1 88.42 -31.57 -45.02
C MET A 1 87.98 -30.12 -45.24
N ARG A 2 87.36 -29.79 -46.37
CA ARG A 2 86.69 -28.51 -46.66
C ARG A 2 87.52 -27.24 -46.41
N GLU A 3 88.46 -26.96 -47.31
CA GLU A 3 88.63 -25.57 -47.74
C GLU A 3 87.28 -25.10 -48.31
N ARG A 4 86.81 -23.91 -47.90
CA ARG A 4 85.71 -23.24 -48.60
C ARG A 4 86.33 -22.38 -49.69
N GLY A 5 86.17 -22.78 -50.95
CA GLY A 5 86.50 -21.90 -52.07
C GLY A 5 85.73 -20.59 -51.92
N ALA A 6 86.43 -19.46 -51.87
CA ALA A 6 85.82 -18.15 -51.71
C ALA A 6 85.03 -17.79 -52.97
N MET A 7 83.71 -17.88 -52.89
CA MET A 7 82.82 -17.45 -53.97
C MET A 7 82.82 -15.93 -54.04
N VAL A 8 83.63 -15.38 -54.95
CA VAL A 8 83.80 -13.93 -55.15
C VAL A 8 82.43 -13.27 -55.30
N ARG A 9 82.17 -12.20 -54.53
CA ARG A 9 80.86 -11.56 -54.50
C ARG A 9 80.62 -10.80 -55.81
N ARG A 10 79.37 -10.74 -56.26
CA ARG A 10 79.01 -10.01 -57.49
C ARG A 10 79.42 -8.53 -57.47
N SER A 11 79.43 -7.89 -56.29
CA SER A 11 79.94 -6.53 -56.09
C SER A 11 81.46 -6.42 -56.27
N GLU A 12 82.22 -7.44 -55.83
CA GLU A 12 83.68 -7.50 -55.99
C GLU A 12 84.05 -7.74 -57.47
N ILE A 13 83.26 -8.54 -58.20
CA ILE A 13 83.38 -8.71 -59.65
C ILE A 13 83.08 -7.40 -60.38
N LEU A 14 81.94 -6.75 -60.08
CA LEU A 14 81.56 -5.47 -60.71
C LEU A 14 82.59 -4.35 -60.43
N ALA A 15 83.24 -4.36 -59.27
CA ALA A 15 84.33 -3.44 -58.96
C ALA A 15 85.57 -3.70 -59.84
N THR A 16 85.96 -4.97 -60.05
CA THR A 16 87.10 -5.29 -60.95
C THR A 16 86.78 -5.01 -62.42
N GLU A 17 85.54 -5.26 -62.86
CA GLU A 17 85.05 -4.86 -64.19
C GLU A 17 85.09 -3.33 -64.38
N SER A 18 84.69 -2.56 -63.36
CA SER A 18 84.74 -1.09 -63.39
C SER A 18 86.17 -0.55 -63.51
N VAL A 19 87.12 -1.13 -62.77
CA VAL A 19 88.55 -0.80 -62.87
C VAL A 19 89.13 -1.19 -64.24
N ALA A 20 88.75 -2.35 -64.78
CA ALA A 20 89.16 -2.78 -66.12
C ALA A 20 88.61 -1.85 -67.21
N CYS A 21 87.35 -1.40 -67.09
CA CYS A 21 86.74 -0.42 -67.98
C CYS A 21 87.47 0.93 -67.95
N LEU A 22 87.77 1.45 -66.77
CA LEU A 22 88.55 2.68 -66.59
C LEU A 22 89.94 2.57 -67.24
N ASN A 23 90.66 1.47 -66.98
CA ASN A 23 91.98 1.24 -67.58
C ASN A 23 91.90 1.17 -69.11
N GLY A 24 90.91 0.46 -69.67
CA GLY A 24 90.69 0.40 -71.11
C GLY A 24 90.39 1.78 -71.73
N ALA A 25 89.58 2.60 -71.06
CA ALA A 25 89.28 3.97 -71.49
C ALA A 25 90.53 4.88 -71.44
N LEU A 26 91.36 4.77 -70.40
CA LEU A 26 92.61 5.52 -70.27
C LEU A 26 93.65 5.10 -71.33
N SER A 27 93.80 3.79 -71.60
CA SER A 27 94.65 3.31 -72.71
C SER A 27 94.15 3.79 -74.08
N HIS A 28 92.84 3.84 -74.29
CA HIS A 28 92.29 4.36 -75.55
C HIS A 28 92.54 5.87 -75.70
N LEU A 29 92.39 6.66 -74.63
CA LEU A 29 92.75 8.09 -74.61
C LEU A 29 94.25 8.30 -74.89
N GLN A 30 95.13 7.49 -74.32
CA GLN A 30 96.56 7.55 -74.60
C GLN A 30 96.85 7.33 -76.08
N ASN A 31 96.30 6.27 -76.69
CA ASN A 31 96.48 5.98 -78.12
C ASN A 31 96.03 7.16 -78.99
N ILE A 32 94.87 7.77 -78.70
CA ILE A 32 94.37 8.96 -79.40
C ILE A 32 95.33 10.16 -79.24
N TRP A 33 95.93 10.36 -78.07
CA TRP A 33 96.90 11.44 -77.84
C TRP A 33 98.26 11.18 -78.50
N GLU A 34 98.60 9.93 -78.78
CA GLU A 34 99.77 9.53 -79.57
C GLU A 34 99.51 9.71 -81.08
N GLU A 35 98.34 9.30 -81.59
CA GLU A 35 97.92 9.55 -82.98
C GLU A 35 97.84 11.05 -83.32
N ILE A 36 97.39 11.90 -82.37
CA ILE A 36 97.30 13.36 -82.56
C ILE A 36 98.65 14.08 -82.31
N GLY A 37 99.63 13.42 -81.66
CA GLY A 37 100.93 14.02 -81.33
C GLY A 37 100.88 15.08 -80.22
N ILE A 38 99.99 14.92 -79.24
CA ILE A 38 99.82 15.85 -78.12
C ILE A 38 101.03 15.77 -77.17
N PRO A 39 101.65 16.89 -76.75
CA PRO A 39 102.79 16.89 -75.84
C PRO A 39 102.42 16.47 -74.42
N GLU A 40 103.36 15.83 -73.73
CA GLU A 40 103.14 15.16 -72.44
C GLU A 40 102.53 16.08 -71.37
N ASP A 41 102.97 17.34 -71.27
CA ASP A 41 102.44 18.32 -70.30
C ASP A 41 100.92 18.49 -70.43
N GLN A 42 100.39 18.45 -71.66
CA GLN A 42 98.95 18.54 -71.92
C GLN A 42 98.22 17.20 -71.76
N ARG A 43 98.92 16.07 -71.84
CA ARG A 43 98.36 14.76 -71.48
C ARG A 43 98.19 14.69 -69.96
N LEU A 44 99.23 15.08 -69.22
CA LEU A 44 99.24 15.15 -67.76
C LEU A 44 98.17 16.10 -67.22
N GLN A 45 97.97 17.27 -67.83
CA GLN A 45 96.86 18.16 -67.47
C GLN A 45 95.48 17.51 -67.68
N ARG A 46 95.30 16.72 -68.74
CA ARG A 46 94.03 16.03 -69.02
C ARG A 46 93.81 14.82 -68.11
N THR A 47 94.84 14.02 -67.84
CA THR A 47 94.74 12.90 -66.89
C THR A 47 94.54 13.37 -65.46
N GLU A 48 95.14 14.49 -65.04
CA GLU A 48 94.92 15.06 -63.71
C GLU A 48 93.47 15.55 -63.53
N VAL A 49 92.84 16.11 -64.57
CA VAL A 49 91.40 16.46 -64.54
C VAL A 49 90.53 15.20 -64.42
N VAL A 50 90.82 14.13 -65.17
CA VAL A 50 90.10 12.85 -65.06
C VAL A 50 90.29 12.22 -63.66
N LYS A 51 91.53 12.18 -63.17
CA LYS A 51 91.90 11.72 -61.82
C LYS A 51 91.19 12.53 -60.74
N LYS A 52 91.10 13.85 -60.89
CA LYS A 52 90.33 14.71 -59.99
C LYS A 52 88.86 14.32 -59.97
N HIS A 53 88.19 14.26 -61.13
CA HIS A 53 86.75 13.93 -61.16
C HIS A 53 86.45 12.53 -60.59
N ILE A 54 87.31 11.54 -60.83
CA ILE A 54 87.18 10.20 -60.23
C ILE A 54 87.41 10.27 -58.70
N LYS A 55 88.39 11.03 -58.23
CA LYS A 55 88.63 11.22 -56.79
C LYS A 55 87.48 11.93 -56.11
N ASP A 56 87.02 13.07 -56.63
CA ASP A 56 85.92 13.86 -56.07
C ASP A 56 84.64 13.01 -55.95
N LEU A 57 84.39 12.12 -56.92
CA LEU A 57 83.27 11.16 -56.92
C LEU A 57 83.41 10.06 -55.86
N LEU A 58 84.60 9.45 -55.75
CA LEU A 58 84.86 8.39 -54.77
C LEU A 58 84.90 8.93 -53.34
N ASP A 59 85.50 10.10 -53.12
CA ASP A 59 85.50 10.78 -51.82
C ASP A 59 84.07 11.10 -51.36
N MET A 60 83.19 11.53 -52.28
CA MET A 60 81.77 11.77 -52.01
C MET A 60 81.04 10.48 -51.61
N MET A 61 81.16 9.41 -52.41
CA MET A 61 80.52 8.11 -52.11
C MET A 61 81.01 7.50 -50.79
N ILE A 62 82.31 7.64 -50.48
CA ILE A 62 82.88 7.19 -49.20
C ILE A 62 82.30 8.04 -48.06
N ALA A 63 82.24 9.37 -48.20
CA ALA A 63 81.68 10.24 -47.17
C ALA A 63 80.19 9.96 -46.89
N GLU A 64 79.39 9.64 -47.91
CA GLU A 64 77.99 9.24 -47.73
C GLU A 64 77.86 7.94 -46.93
N GLU A 65 78.65 6.90 -47.24
CA GLU A 65 78.63 5.62 -46.53
C GLU A 65 79.22 5.72 -45.11
N GLU A 66 80.26 6.54 -44.90
CA GLU A 66 80.79 6.82 -43.56
C GLU A 66 79.79 7.61 -42.71
N HIS A 67 79.06 8.57 -43.29
CA HIS A 67 77.97 9.28 -42.63
C HIS A 67 76.76 8.37 -42.34
N LEU A 68 76.41 7.44 -43.26
CA LEU A 68 75.39 6.42 -43.01
C LEU A 68 75.79 5.53 -41.82
N ARG A 69 77.04 5.06 -41.78
CA ARG A 69 77.60 4.28 -40.68
C ARG A 69 77.59 5.04 -39.36
N GLU A 70 77.92 6.33 -39.36
CA GLU A 70 77.80 7.17 -38.15
C GLU A 70 76.36 7.38 -37.70
N ARG A 71 75.43 7.61 -38.63
CA ARG A 71 74.01 7.75 -38.33
C ARG A 71 73.44 6.46 -37.73
N LEU A 72 73.85 5.30 -38.24
CA LEU A 72 73.46 4.00 -37.69
C LEU A 72 74.04 3.77 -36.29
N LYS A 73 75.30 4.14 -36.00
CA LYS A 73 75.84 4.13 -34.63
C LYS A 73 74.97 4.97 -33.69
N LYS A 74 74.77 6.25 -34.03
CA LYS A 74 73.97 7.19 -33.24
C LYS A 74 72.54 6.68 -33.01
N SER A 75 71.91 6.06 -34.03
CA SER A 75 70.58 5.43 -33.90
C SER A 75 70.60 4.24 -32.93
N ILE A 76 71.60 3.37 -33.00
CA ILE A 76 71.79 2.22 -32.09
C ILE A 76 72.04 2.69 -30.65
N ASP A 77 72.93 3.67 -30.46
CA ASP A 77 73.26 4.22 -29.14
C ASP A 77 72.04 4.89 -28.48
N MET A 78 71.24 5.64 -29.25
CA MET A 78 69.96 6.20 -28.80
C MET A 78 68.93 5.12 -28.49
N CYS A 79 68.71 4.16 -29.41
CA CYS A 79 67.74 3.08 -29.20
C CYS A 79 68.09 2.22 -27.97
N HIS A 80 69.38 1.99 -27.68
CA HIS A 80 69.80 1.33 -26.44
C HIS A 80 69.43 2.16 -25.20
N SER A 81 69.77 3.46 -25.17
CA SER A 81 69.47 4.32 -24.02
C SER A 81 67.96 4.48 -23.76
N GLU A 82 67.16 4.57 -24.82
CA GLU A 82 65.69 4.64 -24.72
C GLU A 82 65.09 3.28 -24.30
N LEU A 83 65.60 2.16 -24.84
CA LEU A 83 65.14 0.81 -24.49
C LEU A 83 65.49 0.46 -23.04
N ASP A 84 66.71 0.75 -22.57
CA ASP A 84 67.10 0.53 -21.17
C ASP A 84 66.25 1.37 -20.20
N THR A 85 65.87 2.59 -20.60
CA THR A 85 64.96 3.44 -19.83
C THR A 85 63.56 2.81 -19.74
N VAL A 86 62.97 2.44 -20.88
CA VAL A 86 61.61 1.86 -20.91
C VAL A 86 61.56 0.46 -20.27
N CYS A 87 62.64 -0.34 -20.36
CA CYS A 87 62.76 -1.61 -19.64
C CYS A 87 62.78 -1.40 -18.11
N GLN A 88 63.46 -0.37 -17.60
CA GLN A 88 63.43 -0.02 -16.17
C GLN A 88 62.03 0.42 -15.74
N GLU A 89 61.38 1.31 -16.49
CA GLU A 89 60.02 1.78 -16.19
C GLU A 89 58.99 0.63 -16.18
N LEU A 90 59.05 -0.28 -17.15
CA LEU A 90 58.12 -1.41 -17.24
C LEU A 90 58.47 -2.59 -16.32
N ASN A 91 59.65 -2.57 -15.69
CA ASN A 91 60.28 -3.68 -14.98
C ASN A 91 60.41 -4.95 -15.85
N VAL A 92 60.80 -4.77 -17.11
CA VAL A 92 60.98 -5.85 -18.11
C VAL A 92 62.47 -6.15 -18.31
N THR A 93 62.81 -7.42 -18.52
CA THR A 93 64.20 -7.86 -18.74
C THR A 93 64.83 -7.14 -19.94
N PRO A 94 66.03 -6.52 -19.80
CA PRO A 94 66.69 -5.83 -20.90
C PRO A 94 66.86 -6.70 -22.15
N PHE A 95 66.61 -6.11 -23.32
CA PHE A 95 66.68 -6.82 -24.59
C PHE A 95 68.12 -7.26 -24.90
N LYS A 96 68.26 -8.50 -25.38
CA LYS A 96 69.55 -9.08 -25.80
C LYS A 96 69.51 -9.35 -27.30
N PRO A 97 70.19 -8.55 -28.14
CA PRO A 97 70.23 -8.78 -29.58
C PRO A 97 70.95 -10.09 -29.90
N VAL A 98 70.63 -10.65 -31.06
CA VAL A 98 71.25 -11.90 -31.53
C VAL A 98 72.74 -11.67 -31.80
N HIS A 99 73.59 -12.56 -31.27
CA HIS A 99 75.02 -12.52 -31.56
C HIS A 99 75.28 -12.66 -33.08
N ASP A 100 76.29 -11.94 -33.58
CA ASP A 100 76.66 -11.82 -35.01
C ASP A 100 75.66 -11.04 -35.92
N SER A 101 74.66 -10.33 -35.36
CA SER A 101 73.81 -9.39 -36.12
C SER A 101 74.62 -8.25 -36.78
N THR A 102 74.29 -7.91 -38.03
CA THR A 102 74.88 -6.74 -38.71
C THR A 102 74.30 -5.42 -38.16
N MET A 103 75.04 -4.32 -38.31
CA MET A 103 74.64 -2.98 -37.83
C MET A 103 73.21 -2.58 -38.24
N LEU A 104 72.82 -2.79 -39.50
CA LEU A 104 71.48 -2.44 -39.99
C LEU A 104 70.38 -3.39 -39.47
N GLN A 105 70.72 -4.64 -39.16
CA GLN A 105 69.80 -5.58 -38.51
C GLN A 105 69.62 -5.23 -37.03
N LEU A 106 70.71 -4.90 -36.33
CA LEU A 106 70.72 -4.51 -34.92
C LEU A 106 69.90 -3.22 -34.69
N GLU A 107 70.11 -2.18 -35.51
CA GLU A 107 69.32 -0.93 -35.44
C GLU A 107 67.82 -1.21 -35.59
N LYS A 108 67.45 -1.99 -36.60
CA LYS A 108 66.06 -2.36 -36.85
C LYS A 108 65.47 -3.21 -35.72
N GLU A 109 66.23 -4.17 -35.18
CA GLU A 109 65.80 -5.07 -34.10
C GLU A 109 65.53 -4.29 -32.80
N LEU A 110 66.49 -3.46 -32.37
CA LEU A 110 66.36 -2.57 -31.21
C LEU A 110 65.17 -1.62 -31.37
N ARG A 111 65.06 -0.97 -32.54
CA ARG A 111 63.96 -0.06 -32.85
C ARG A 111 62.60 -0.76 -32.80
N THR A 112 62.48 -1.96 -33.38
CA THR A 112 61.23 -2.72 -33.37
C THR A 112 60.82 -3.09 -31.94
N GLN A 113 61.78 -3.51 -31.11
CA GLN A 113 61.53 -3.81 -29.70
C GLN A 113 61.15 -2.57 -28.89
N LEU A 114 61.79 -1.43 -29.14
CA LEU A 114 61.49 -0.15 -28.52
C LEU A 114 60.07 0.34 -28.89
N GLU A 115 59.68 0.26 -30.16
CA GLU A 115 58.33 0.59 -30.63
C GLU A 115 57.26 -0.30 -29.97
N VAL A 116 57.55 -1.58 -29.70
CA VAL A 116 56.67 -2.49 -28.93
C VAL A 116 56.56 -2.08 -27.45
N LEU A 117 57.68 -1.83 -26.77
CA LEU A 117 57.69 -1.48 -25.34
C LEU A 117 57.07 -0.10 -25.07
N ILE A 118 57.31 0.90 -25.94
CA ILE A 118 56.64 2.21 -25.86
C ILE A 118 55.12 2.06 -26.02
N LYS A 119 54.67 1.18 -26.93
CA LYS A 119 53.24 0.86 -27.09
C LYS A 119 52.67 0.24 -25.82
N GLU A 120 53.36 -0.76 -25.24
CA GLU A 120 52.92 -1.40 -24.00
C GLU A 120 52.84 -0.42 -22.83
N LYS A 121 53.86 0.44 -22.65
CA LYS A 121 53.84 1.53 -21.64
C LYS A 121 52.61 2.42 -21.80
N LYS A 122 52.31 2.84 -23.04
CA LYS A 122 51.13 3.66 -23.32
C LYS A 122 49.82 2.94 -23.00
N GLU A 123 49.72 1.65 -23.34
CA GLU A 123 48.52 0.84 -23.09
C GLU A 123 48.29 0.62 -21.58
N ARG A 124 49.34 0.29 -20.80
CA ARG A 124 49.26 0.18 -19.33
C ARG A 124 48.85 1.50 -18.65
N LEU A 125 49.39 2.64 -19.09
CA LEU A 125 49.04 3.96 -18.54
C LEU A 125 47.62 4.41 -18.93
N GLN A 126 47.19 4.12 -20.17
CA GLN A 126 45.82 4.41 -20.60
C GLN A 126 44.79 3.54 -19.87
N GLU A 127 45.12 2.28 -19.58
CA GLU A 127 44.28 1.42 -18.75
C GLU A 127 44.21 1.91 -17.30
N LEU A 128 45.34 2.28 -16.68
CA LEU A 128 45.36 2.84 -15.32
C LEU A 128 44.41 4.03 -15.19
N LYS A 129 44.39 4.93 -16.19
CA LYS A 129 43.47 6.07 -16.23
C LYS A 129 42.00 5.63 -16.29
N CYS A 130 41.67 4.66 -17.16
CA CYS A 130 40.31 4.12 -17.31
C CYS A 130 39.83 3.35 -16.07
N LEU A 131 40.74 2.69 -15.34
CA LEU A 131 40.41 2.04 -14.06
C LEU A 131 40.19 3.09 -12.95
N ARG A 132 41.02 4.14 -12.90
CA ARG A 132 40.86 5.26 -11.96
C ARG A 132 39.57 6.05 -12.17
N GLU A 133 39.18 6.34 -13.40
CA GLU A 133 37.91 7.02 -13.70
C GLU A 133 36.72 6.26 -13.12
N LYS A 134 36.72 4.92 -13.25
CA LYS A 134 35.69 4.04 -12.64
C LYS A 134 35.80 3.92 -11.12
N ASP A 135 37.02 4.00 -10.57
CA ASP A 135 37.24 3.99 -9.13
C ASP A 135 36.63 5.25 -8.50
N GLU A 136 36.91 6.41 -9.08
CA GLU A 136 36.36 7.71 -8.69
C GLU A 136 34.83 7.70 -8.83
N ASP A 137 34.27 7.26 -9.97
CA ASP A 137 32.81 7.09 -10.18
C ASP A 137 32.15 6.17 -9.12
N PHE A 138 32.75 5.01 -8.82
CA PHE A 138 32.19 4.06 -7.85
C PHE A 138 32.39 4.51 -6.40
N CYS A 139 33.47 5.21 -6.10
CA CYS A 139 33.76 5.72 -4.76
C CYS A 139 32.80 6.83 -4.35
N ASP A 140 32.43 7.72 -5.26
CA ASP A 140 31.40 8.74 -5.01
C ASP A 140 30.04 8.09 -4.73
N ILE A 141 29.61 7.13 -5.57
CA ILE A 141 28.32 6.43 -5.42
C ILE A 141 28.25 5.60 -4.13
N LEU A 142 29.30 4.87 -3.78
CA LEU A 142 29.36 4.01 -2.59
C LEU A 142 29.78 4.74 -1.31
N CYS A 143 30.19 6.02 -1.44
CA CYS A 143 30.80 6.88 -0.43
C CYS A 143 31.97 6.20 0.30
N ILE A 144 32.95 5.72 -0.47
CA ILE A 144 34.19 5.09 0.02
C ILE A 144 35.42 5.85 -0.50
N THR A 145 36.61 5.56 0.04
CA THR A 145 37.86 6.21 -0.38
C THR A 145 38.49 5.50 -1.59
N PRO A 146 38.85 6.20 -2.69
CA PRO A 146 39.54 5.63 -3.85
C PRO A 146 40.82 4.88 -3.51
N TYR A 147 41.18 3.93 -4.38
CA TYR A 147 42.35 3.08 -4.19
C TYR A 147 43.65 3.83 -4.50
N SER A 148 44.51 3.95 -3.49
CA SER A 148 45.77 4.71 -3.57
C SER A 148 46.82 4.01 -4.44
N ILE A 149 46.87 4.35 -5.74
CA ILE A 149 47.96 3.99 -6.65
C ILE A 149 48.90 5.19 -6.82
N ASP A 150 50.20 4.93 -6.72
CA ASP A 150 51.25 5.90 -7.02
C ASP A 150 51.20 6.29 -8.51
N THR A 151 51.02 7.57 -8.79
CA THR A 151 50.81 8.11 -10.15
C THR A 151 52.07 8.21 -10.98
N ASP A 152 53.24 8.16 -10.33
CA ASP A 152 54.50 8.60 -10.94
C ASP A 152 55.25 7.43 -11.61
N PHE A 153 54.73 6.21 -11.49
CA PHE A 153 55.29 4.97 -12.03
C PHE A 153 54.35 4.27 -13.02
N VAL A 154 54.93 3.54 -13.98
CA VAL A 154 54.15 2.67 -14.87
C VAL A 154 53.77 1.40 -14.09
N PRO A 155 52.47 1.04 -14.00
CA PRO A 155 52.07 -0.11 -13.21
C PRO A 155 52.56 -1.42 -13.84
N SER A 156 52.88 -2.40 -12.99
CA SER A 156 53.07 -3.79 -13.42
C SER A 156 51.73 -4.44 -13.78
N ILE A 157 51.78 -5.49 -14.59
CA ILE A 157 50.59 -6.27 -14.99
C ILE A 157 49.84 -6.78 -13.74
N ASN A 158 50.57 -7.26 -12.72
CA ASN A 158 49.98 -7.73 -11.47
C ASN A 158 49.25 -6.62 -10.68
N GLN A 159 49.72 -5.36 -10.74
CA GLN A 159 49.02 -4.23 -10.11
C GLN A 159 47.76 -3.86 -10.88
N LEU A 160 47.80 -3.88 -12.23
CA LEU A 160 46.60 -3.70 -13.06
C LEU A 160 45.58 -4.82 -12.81
N ASP A 161 46.01 -6.09 -12.71
CA ASP A 161 45.11 -7.21 -12.42
C ASP A 161 44.51 -7.15 -11.01
N ALA A 162 45.28 -6.75 -10.00
CA ALA A 162 44.74 -6.48 -8.66
C ALA A 162 43.70 -5.34 -8.67
N TYR A 163 43.96 -4.27 -9.43
CA TYR A 163 43.03 -3.14 -9.52
C TYR A 163 41.78 -3.50 -10.34
N ARG A 164 41.90 -4.25 -11.44
CA ARG A 164 40.76 -4.83 -12.18
C ARG A 164 39.85 -5.66 -11.26
N GLN A 165 40.42 -6.48 -10.38
CA GLN A 165 39.67 -7.29 -9.41
C GLN A 165 38.98 -6.42 -8.34
N TYR A 166 39.62 -5.33 -7.89
CA TYR A 166 39.02 -4.37 -6.97
C TYR A 166 37.84 -3.60 -7.61
N ILE A 167 38.01 -3.08 -8.83
CA ILE A 167 36.93 -2.40 -9.57
C ILE A 167 35.77 -3.37 -9.87
N ALA A 168 36.05 -4.66 -10.11
CA ALA A 168 35.02 -5.67 -10.25
C ALA A 168 34.21 -5.88 -8.95
N SER A 169 34.87 -5.98 -7.79
CA SER A 169 34.16 -6.16 -6.51
C SER A 169 33.43 -4.90 -6.04
N LEU A 170 33.92 -3.70 -6.38
CA LEU A 170 33.15 -2.46 -6.21
C LEU A 170 31.88 -2.47 -7.05
N ASN A 171 31.95 -2.92 -8.31
CA ASN A 171 30.77 -3.05 -9.16
C ASN A 171 29.77 -4.08 -8.59
N GLU A 172 30.24 -5.25 -8.13
CA GLU A 172 29.37 -6.25 -7.49
C GLU A 172 28.69 -5.71 -6.23
N GLU A 173 29.40 -4.96 -5.38
CA GLU A 173 28.84 -4.33 -4.19
C GLU A 173 27.84 -3.20 -4.54
N LYS A 174 28.10 -2.42 -5.59
CA LYS A 174 27.17 -1.41 -6.12
C LYS A 174 25.85 -2.06 -6.58
N GLU A 175 25.91 -3.06 -7.44
CA GLU A 175 24.71 -3.76 -7.93
C GLU A 175 23.95 -4.43 -6.77
N ARG A 176 24.66 -4.98 -5.78
CA ARG A 176 24.06 -5.54 -4.55
C ARG A 176 23.32 -4.47 -3.73
N ARG A 177 23.94 -3.31 -3.45
CA ARG A 177 23.31 -2.21 -2.70
C ARG A 177 22.15 -1.57 -3.47
N TRP A 178 22.26 -1.44 -4.79
CA TRP A 178 21.18 -0.91 -5.62
C TRP A 178 19.97 -1.84 -5.62
N ALA A 179 20.17 -3.16 -5.76
CA ALA A 179 19.10 -4.14 -5.65
C ALA A 179 18.44 -4.15 -4.25
N GLU A 180 19.22 -3.97 -3.19
CA GLU A 180 18.74 -3.81 -1.81
C GLU A 180 17.89 -2.53 -1.67
N PHE A 181 18.40 -1.38 -2.10
CA PHE A 181 17.71 -0.09 -2.11
C PHE A 181 16.38 -0.14 -2.86
N VAL A 182 16.36 -0.61 -4.11
CA VAL A 182 15.16 -0.69 -4.94
C VAL A 182 14.11 -1.63 -4.34
N ASN A 183 14.53 -2.71 -3.68
CA ASN A 183 13.62 -3.60 -2.97
C ASN A 183 13.06 -2.97 -1.67
N ILE A 184 13.87 -2.22 -0.93
CA ILE A 184 13.43 -1.51 0.28
C ILE A 184 12.51 -0.32 -0.07
N LYS A 185 12.86 0.50 -1.06
CA LYS A 185 12.05 1.62 -1.59
C LYS A 185 10.63 1.17 -1.93
N LYS A 186 10.48 0.02 -2.60
CA LYS A 186 9.16 -0.58 -2.92
C LYS A 186 8.37 -0.97 -1.68
N GLN A 187 9.01 -1.58 -0.67
CA GLN A 187 8.34 -1.95 0.59
C GLN A 187 7.97 -0.74 1.45
N ILE A 188 8.82 0.29 1.48
CA ILE A 188 8.55 1.59 2.14
C ILE A 188 7.33 2.25 1.51
N ILE A 189 7.25 2.34 0.18
CA ILE A 189 6.10 2.92 -0.53
C ILE A 189 4.80 2.19 -0.18
N ILE A 190 4.80 0.86 -0.16
CA ILE A 190 3.63 0.06 0.23
C ILE A 190 3.23 0.32 1.69
N CYS A 191 4.19 0.33 2.63
CA CYS A 191 3.90 0.58 4.04
C CYS A 191 3.40 2.01 4.30
N MET A 192 3.91 3.00 3.55
CA MET A 192 3.47 4.40 3.70
C MET A 192 2.07 4.64 3.12
N ASP A 193 1.72 4.02 1.99
CA ASP A 193 0.34 4.03 1.50
C ASP A 193 -0.61 3.36 2.50
N GLU A 194 -0.30 2.16 3.01
CA GLU A 194 -1.14 1.47 4.01
C GLU A 194 -1.25 2.23 5.36
N LEU A 195 -0.32 3.13 5.66
CA LEU A 195 -0.36 4.03 6.82
C LEU A 195 -1.03 5.39 6.54
N ASP A 196 -1.44 5.66 5.29
CA ASP A 196 -1.87 6.98 4.81
C ASP A 196 -0.83 8.10 5.07
N GLN A 197 0.47 7.75 5.11
CA GLN A 197 1.59 8.66 5.46
C GLN A 197 2.29 9.21 4.21
N LEU A 198 2.57 10.53 4.20
CA LEU A 198 3.43 11.18 3.22
C LEU A 198 4.88 11.27 3.73
N PRO A 199 5.89 11.42 2.84
CA PRO A 199 7.27 11.63 3.26
C PRO A 199 7.44 13.00 3.93
N GLU A 200 7.85 13.02 5.20
CA GLU A 200 8.01 14.22 6.01
C GLU A 200 9.49 14.62 6.15
N THR A 201 10.37 13.67 6.46
CA THR A 201 11.80 13.94 6.61
C THR A 201 12.49 14.18 5.26
N SER A 202 13.68 14.79 5.27
CA SER A 202 14.49 14.95 4.05
C SER A 202 14.89 13.59 3.47
N PHE A 203 15.23 12.62 4.32
CA PHE A 203 15.61 11.27 3.91
C PHE A 203 14.45 10.48 3.31
N GLU A 204 13.22 10.59 3.85
CA GLU A 204 12.03 10.00 3.22
C GLU A 204 11.75 10.60 1.83
N LYS A 205 12.01 11.90 1.65
CA LYS A 205 11.81 12.61 0.37
C LYS A 205 12.85 12.20 -0.67
N ASP A 206 14.12 12.16 -0.29
CA ASP A 206 15.22 11.64 -1.09
C ASP A 206 14.92 10.20 -1.57
N VAL A 207 14.67 9.28 -0.63
CA VAL A 207 14.37 7.87 -0.92
C VAL A 207 13.16 7.69 -1.86
N ILE A 208 12.09 8.48 -1.72
CA ILE A 208 10.82 8.22 -2.41
C ILE A 208 10.59 9.10 -3.64
N CYS A 209 11.00 10.37 -3.60
CA CYS A 209 10.67 11.37 -4.61
C CYS A 209 11.81 11.67 -5.59
N GLU A 210 13.06 11.31 -5.27
CA GLU A 210 14.22 11.50 -6.15
C GLU A 210 14.51 10.24 -6.99
N ASP A 211 15.25 10.44 -8.09
CA ASP A 211 15.55 9.41 -9.08
C ASP A 211 16.43 8.30 -8.48
N GLU A 212 16.15 7.03 -8.84
CA GLU A 212 16.86 5.86 -8.30
C GLU A 212 18.36 5.80 -8.69
N GLU A 213 18.81 6.68 -9.58
CA GLU A 213 20.20 6.85 -10.03
C GLU A 213 20.95 7.96 -9.25
N ALA A 214 20.23 8.86 -8.56
CA ALA A 214 20.81 9.98 -7.80
C ALA A 214 21.14 9.62 -6.33
N PHE A 215 20.49 8.59 -5.79
CA PHE A 215 20.60 8.20 -4.38
C PHE A 215 21.98 7.57 -4.06
N CYS A 216 22.74 8.21 -3.16
CA CYS A 216 24.05 7.70 -2.74
C CYS A 216 23.92 6.37 -1.98
N LEU A 217 24.57 5.32 -2.48
CA LEU A 217 24.55 3.96 -1.93
C LEU A 217 25.55 3.78 -0.77
N SER A 218 25.65 4.77 0.12
CA SER A 218 26.52 4.71 1.30
C SER A 218 26.04 3.67 2.31
N ASN A 219 26.95 3.12 3.12
CA ASN A 219 26.57 2.19 4.19
C ASN A 219 25.60 2.84 5.19
N GLU A 220 25.75 4.14 5.47
CA GLU A 220 24.88 4.89 6.37
C GLU A 220 23.47 5.05 5.79
N ASN A 221 23.36 5.32 4.48
CA ASN A 221 22.08 5.41 3.77
C ASN A 221 21.36 4.06 3.70
N ILE A 222 22.07 2.96 3.43
CA ILE A 222 21.49 1.60 3.44
C ILE A 222 21.02 1.20 4.84
N LEU A 223 21.76 1.57 5.90
CA LEU A 223 21.30 1.38 7.28
C LEU A 223 20.09 2.26 7.63
N GLY A 224 20.05 3.50 7.14
CA GLY A 224 18.90 4.40 7.27
C GLY A 224 17.64 3.87 6.60
N LEU A 225 17.77 3.33 5.38
CA LEU A 225 16.70 2.66 4.62
C LEU A 225 16.10 1.47 5.39
N ASN A 226 16.96 0.55 5.85
CA ASN A 226 16.54 -0.60 6.66
C ASN A 226 15.85 -0.14 7.97
N THR A 227 16.38 0.90 8.62
CA THR A 227 15.80 1.48 9.85
C THR A 227 14.42 2.11 9.60
N LEU A 228 14.25 2.84 8.48
CA LEU A 228 12.98 3.46 8.09
C LEU A 228 11.92 2.41 7.77
N LEU A 229 12.27 1.37 6.99
CA LEU A 229 11.37 0.24 6.73
C LEU A 229 10.91 -0.43 8.04
N GLN A 230 11.84 -0.77 8.93
CA GLN A 230 11.52 -1.39 10.21
C GLN A 230 10.55 -0.54 11.05
N GLN A 231 10.74 0.79 11.09
CA GLN A 231 9.82 1.68 11.81
C GLN A 231 8.42 1.70 11.20
N LEU A 232 8.31 1.68 9.87
CA LEU A 232 7.03 1.64 9.16
C LEU A 232 6.32 0.30 9.36
N GLU A 233 7.03 -0.83 9.27
CA GLU A 233 6.49 -2.16 9.55
C GLU A 233 5.98 -2.30 10.99
N ILE A 234 6.71 -1.76 11.98
CA ILE A 234 6.26 -1.75 13.38
C ILE A 234 4.97 -0.94 13.54
N ARG A 235 4.85 0.24 12.91
CA ARG A 235 3.60 1.05 12.94
C ARG A 235 2.44 0.31 12.26
N ARG A 236 2.70 -0.30 11.10
CA ARG A 236 1.73 -1.10 10.33
C ARG A 236 1.21 -2.28 11.16
N ALA A 237 2.10 -3.05 11.80
CA ALA A 237 1.74 -4.16 12.68
C ALA A 237 0.95 -3.69 13.92
N GLN A 238 1.28 -2.54 14.51
CA GLN A 238 0.52 -1.96 15.63
C GLN A 238 -0.89 -1.50 15.20
N ASN A 239 -1.05 -0.96 14.00
CA ASN A 239 -2.35 -0.58 13.47
C ASN A 239 -3.21 -1.80 13.12
N GLU A 240 -2.61 -2.86 12.56
CA GLU A 240 -3.32 -4.11 12.28
C GLU A 240 -3.74 -4.83 13.56
N ALA A 241 -2.88 -4.88 14.59
CA ALA A 241 -3.23 -5.47 15.89
C ALA A 241 -4.45 -4.77 16.53
N LYS A 242 -4.45 -3.44 16.60
CA LYS A 242 -5.60 -2.64 17.09
C LYS A 242 -6.85 -2.84 16.24
N SER A 243 -6.70 -2.91 14.92
CA SER A 243 -7.82 -3.13 14.00
C SER A 243 -8.41 -4.53 14.18
N SER A 244 -7.58 -5.55 14.45
CA SER A 244 -8.06 -6.89 14.77
C SER A 244 -8.81 -6.93 16.09
N GLU A 245 -8.26 -6.32 17.15
CA GLU A 245 -8.93 -6.26 18.45
C GLU A 245 -10.32 -5.62 18.35
N LEU A 246 -10.46 -4.52 17.60
CA LEU A 246 -11.75 -3.88 17.34
C LEU A 246 -12.70 -4.79 16.54
N ARG A 247 -12.21 -5.50 15.51
CA ARG A 247 -13.01 -6.46 14.73
C ARG A 247 -13.49 -7.63 15.60
N ASP A 248 -12.64 -8.16 16.48
CA ASP A 248 -12.99 -9.23 17.40
C ASP A 248 -14.06 -8.78 18.41
N GLN A 249 -13.96 -7.55 18.94
CA GLN A 249 -15.00 -6.96 19.79
C GLN A 249 -16.34 -6.78 19.03
N ILE A 250 -16.30 -6.27 17.80
CA ILE A 250 -17.49 -6.12 16.92
C ILE A 250 -18.14 -7.47 16.63
N VAL A 251 -17.37 -8.50 16.25
CA VAL A 251 -17.89 -9.85 15.98
C VAL A 251 -18.53 -10.46 17.23
N ASN A 252 -17.92 -10.26 18.41
CA ASN A 252 -18.51 -10.70 19.68
C ASN A 252 -19.84 -9.99 19.97
N LEU A 253 -19.96 -8.69 19.70
CA LEU A 253 -21.23 -7.95 19.85
C LEU A 253 -22.28 -8.36 18.81
N TRP A 254 -21.92 -8.52 17.53
CA TRP A 254 -22.81 -9.07 16.50
C TRP A 254 -23.35 -10.46 16.88
N ASN A 255 -22.53 -11.28 17.55
CA ASN A 255 -22.94 -12.60 18.05
C ASN A 255 -23.86 -12.51 19.29
N ARG A 256 -23.56 -11.64 20.27
CA ARG A 256 -24.45 -11.40 21.44
C ARG A 256 -25.79 -10.78 21.03
N LEU A 257 -25.78 -9.85 20.07
CA LEU A 257 -26.94 -9.12 19.57
C LEU A 257 -27.68 -9.83 18.41
N GLN A 258 -27.22 -11.01 17.99
CA GLN A 258 -27.84 -11.86 16.96
C GLN A 258 -28.00 -11.21 15.57
N PHE A 259 -27.02 -10.37 15.16
CA PHE A 259 -27.00 -9.73 13.84
C PHE A 259 -27.03 -10.75 12.71
N SER A 260 -27.86 -10.50 11.70
CA SER A 260 -28.01 -11.33 10.50
C SER A 260 -26.76 -11.28 9.61
N GLN A 261 -26.63 -12.17 8.62
CA GLN A 261 -25.49 -12.12 7.71
C GLN A 261 -25.56 -10.88 6.80
N GLU A 262 -26.76 -10.52 6.35
CA GLU A 262 -27.02 -9.33 5.53
C GLU A 262 -26.61 -8.03 6.24
N GLU A 263 -26.84 -7.94 7.56
CA GLU A 263 -26.41 -6.79 8.37
C GLU A 263 -24.87 -6.73 8.53
N ARG A 264 -24.21 -7.88 8.64
CA ARG A 264 -22.73 -7.98 8.70
C ARG A 264 -22.09 -7.65 7.35
N ASP A 265 -22.69 -8.10 6.26
CA ASP A 265 -22.20 -7.89 4.90
C ASP A 265 -22.17 -6.40 4.51
N VAL A 266 -23.11 -5.59 5.02
CA VAL A 266 -23.10 -4.11 4.85
C VAL A 266 -21.83 -3.47 5.42
N PHE A 267 -21.25 -4.04 6.49
CA PHE A 267 -20.05 -3.51 7.15
C PHE A 267 -18.76 -4.25 6.74
N ALA A 268 -18.85 -5.35 5.98
CA ALA A 268 -17.72 -6.23 5.64
C ALA A 268 -16.53 -5.51 4.99
N VAL A 269 -16.76 -4.41 4.27
CA VAL A 269 -15.70 -3.55 3.69
C VAL A 269 -14.71 -3.02 4.75
N HIS A 270 -15.17 -2.78 5.97
CA HIS A 270 -14.33 -2.32 7.09
C HIS A 270 -13.78 -3.46 7.96
N MET A 271 -14.11 -4.71 7.64
CA MET A 271 -13.58 -5.89 8.35
C MET A 271 -12.22 -6.36 7.79
N THR A 272 -11.57 -5.59 6.92
CA THR A 272 -10.24 -5.89 6.37
C THR A 272 -9.33 -4.66 6.33
N GLY A 273 -8.03 -4.88 6.54
CA GLY A 273 -7.00 -3.84 6.59
C GLY A 273 -7.05 -2.94 7.84
N SER A 274 -6.14 -1.98 7.89
CA SER A 274 -5.87 -1.15 9.08
C SER A 274 -5.56 0.33 8.80
N ARG A 275 -5.89 0.82 7.59
CA ARG A 275 -5.82 2.25 7.23
C ARG A 275 -6.62 3.12 8.20
N ALA A 276 -6.27 4.40 8.29
CA ALA A 276 -6.86 5.32 9.25
C ALA A 276 -8.37 5.58 9.00
N THR A 277 -8.87 5.30 7.80
CA THR A 277 -10.31 5.26 7.45
C THR A 277 -11.02 4.06 8.09
N THR A 278 -10.51 2.84 7.86
CA THR A 278 -11.06 1.60 8.43
C THR A 278 -11.05 1.61 9.95
N MET A 279 -9.96 2.06 10.58
CA MET A 279 -9.87 2.10 12.05
C MET A 279 -10.93 3.02 12.68
N ARG A 280 -11.25 4.15 12.05
CA ARG A 280 -12.35 5.04 12.50
C ARG A 280 -13.73 4.43 12.29
N ALA A 281 -13.93 3.71 11.19
CA ALA A 281 -15.19 2.99 10.94
C ALA A 281 -15.42 1.90 12.01
N LEU A 282 -14.39 1.11 12.33
CA LEU A 282 -14.40 0.11 13.40
C LEU A 282 -14.73 0.73 14.77
N GLN A 283 -14.06 1.82 15.15
CA GLN A 283 -14.35 2.52 16.41
C GLN A 283 -15.80 3.05 16.46
N THR A 284 -16.32 3.58 15.36
CA THR A 284 -17.69 4.11 15.27
C THR A 284 -18.73 3.00 15.39
N GLU A 285 -18.53 1.87 14.71
CA GLU A 285 -19.42 0.70 14.78
C GLU A 285 -19.40 0.05 16.16
N LEU A 286 -18.23 -0.07 16.79
CA LEU A 286 -18.10 -0.58 18.16
C LEU A 286 -18.94 0.25 19.16
N VAL A 287 -18.83 1.58 19.12
CA VAL A 287 -19.63 2.49 19.95
C VAL A 287 -21.13 2.33 19.65
N ARG A 288 -21.52 2.21 18.37
CA ARG A 288 -22.92 2.01 17.97
C ARG A 288 -23.49 0.69 18.48
N LEU A 289 -22.69 -0.39 18.51
CA LEU A 289 -23.10 -1.70 19.00
C LEU A 289 -23.18 -1.75 20.53
N GLU A 290 -22.27 -1.08 21.23
CA GLU A 290 -22.33 -0.92 22.69
C GLU A 290 -23.58 -0.11 23.13
N GLU A 291 -23.89 0.99 22.44
CA GLU A 291 -25.12 1.77 22.66
C GLU A 291 -26.38 0.94 22.36
N LEU A 292 -26.38 0.14 21.28
CA LEU A 292 -27.49 -0.76 20.95
C LEU A 292 -27.67 -1.86 22.00
N LYS A 293 -26.59 -2.40 22.57
CA LYS A 293 -26.62 -3.34 23.70
C LYS A 293 -27.25 -2.67 24.94
N LEU A 294 -26.82 -1.45 25.26
CA LEU A 294 -27.35 -0.68 26.40
C LEU A 294 -28.86 -0.39 26.24
N GLN A 295 -29.28 0.09 25.06
CA GLN A 295 -30.69 0.36 24.77
C GLN A 295 -31.54 -0.91 24.79
N ASN A 296 -31.01 -2.05 24.32
CA ASN A 296 -31.69 -3.34 24.43
C ASN A 296 -31.88 -3.78 25.89
N MET A 297 -30.85 -3.67 26.74
CA MET A 297 -30.98 -3.95 28.18
C MET A 297 -32.02 -3.02 28.83
N LYS A 298 -31.98 -1.72 28.52
CA LYS A 298 -32.95 -0.72 29.00
C LYS A 298 -34.40 -1.08 28.61
N ASN A 299 -34.63 -1.51 27.37
CA ASN A 299 -35.95 -1.94 26.90
C ASN A 299 -36.47 -3.17 27.68
N VAL A 300 -35.59 -4.12 28.02
CA VAL A 300 -35.96 -5.33 28.80
C VAL A 300 -36.20 -4.98 30.27
N ILE A 301 -35.35 -4.17 30.89
CA ILE A 301 -35.54 -3.69 32.28
C ILE A 301 -36.88 -2.96 32.41
N GLU A 302 -37.20 -2.06 31.47
CA GLU A 302 -38.45 -1.31 31.45
C GLU A 302 -39.69 -2.23 31.28
N ALA A 303 -39.62 -3.23 30.40
CA ALA A 303 -40.67 -4.25 30.29
C ALA A 303 -40.85 -5.03 31.61
N ILE A 304 -39.76 -5.39 32.29
CA ILE A 304 -39.82 -6.07 33.59
C ILE A 304 -40.38 -5.13 34.67
N ARG A 305 -40.07 -3.82 34.68
CA ARG A 305 -40.65 -2.83 35.61
C ARG A 305 -42.16 -2.68 35.43
N GLN A 306 -42.64 -2.75 34.19
CA GLN A 306 -44.07 -2.77 33.89
C GLN A 306 -44.73 -4.08 34.37
N GLU A 307 -44.09 -5.24 34.19
CA GLU A 307 -44.55 -6.50 34.79
C GLU A 307 -44.53 -6.48 36.32
N MET A 308 -43.50 -5.91 36.96
CA MET A 308 -43.44 -5.73 38.41
C MET A 308 -44.62 -4.91 38.92
N THR A 309 -44.92 -3.78 38.27
CA THR A 309 -46.04 -2.92 38.63
C THR A 309 -47.38 -3.69 38.57
N PHE A 310 -47.60 -4.46 37.51
CA PHE A 310 -48.77 -5.32 37.36
C PHE A 310 -48.87 -6.41 38.44
N TYR A 311 -47.75 -7.02 38.85
CA TYR A 311 -47.73 -7.98 39.95
C TYR A 311 -47.85 -7.31 41.34
N TRP A 312 -47.35 -6.09 41.51
CA TRP A 312 -47.53 -5.30 42.74
C TRP A 312 -49.00 -4.92 42.97
N GLU A 313 -49.72 -4.56 41.91
CA GLU A 313 -51.17 -4.33 41.96
C GLU A 313 -51.92 -5.63 42.25
N LYS A 314 -51.61 -6.73 41.54
CA LYS A 314 -52.26 -8.03 41.75
C LYS A 314 -52.05 -8.65 43.13
N CYS A 315 -50.90 -8.42 43.74
CA CYS A 315 -50.59 -8.87 45.10
C CYS A 315 -50.99 -7.85 46.18
N PHE A 316 -51.62 -6.72 45.80
CA PHE A 316 -51.98 -5.62 46.70
C PHE A 316 -50.82 -5.13 47.59
N LEU A 317 -49.59 -5.12 47.05
CA LEU A 317 -48.39 -4.72 47.80
C LEU A 317 -48.42 -3.22 48.10
N SER A 318 -48.14 -2.85 49.36
CA SER A 318 -48.16 -1.47 49.84
C SER A 318 -47.05 -0.61 49.22
N THR A 319 -47.18 0.72 49.28
CA THR A 319 -46.17 1.65 48.76
C THR A 319 -44.79 1.40 49.38
N GLU A 320 -44.74 1.13 50.69
CA GLU A 320 -43.50 0.81 51.41
C GLU A 320 -42.88 -0.51 50.93
N GLN A 321 -43.70 -1.53 50.69
CA GLN A 321 -43.25 -2.83 50.17
C GLN A 321 -42.73 -2.76 48.74
N ARG A 322 -43.26 -1.84 47.91
CA ARG A 322 -42.74 -1.54 46.56
C ARG A 322 -41.40 -0.79 46.65
N GLN A 323 -41.33 0.23 47.51
CA GLN A 323 -40.13 1.04 47.74
C GLN A 323 -38.96 0.27 48.35
N ALA A 324 -39.22 -0.85 49.04
CA ALA A 324 -38.19 -1.74 49.56
C ALA A 324 -37.28 -2.34 48.46
N PHE A 325 -37.77 -2.48 47.22
CA PHE A 325 -36.94 -2.86 46.07
C PHE A 325 -36.36 -1.62 45.38
N ALA A 326 -35.39 -0.98 46.03
CA ALA A 326 -34.71 0.23 45.54
C ALA A 326 -34.22 0.18 44.07
N PRO A 327 -33.70 -0.95 43.52
CA PRO A 327 -33.25 -1.01 42.13
C PRO A 327 -34.33 -0.72 41.07
N TYR A 328 -35.62 -0.73 41.44
CA TYR A 328 -36.70 -0.29 40.55
C TYR A 328 -36.54 1.17 40.09
N TYR A 329 -35.94 2.03 40.92
CA TYR A 329 -35.81 3.46 40.66
C TYR A 329 -34.45 3.86 40.07
N ASP A 330 -33.59 2.89 39.75
CA ASP A 330 -32.28 3.11 39.16
C ASP A 330 -32.39 3.50 37.67
N GLU A 331 -31.59 4.44 37.20
CA GLU A 331 -31.53 4.82 35.78
C GLU A 331 -30.34 4.16 35.04
N ASP A 332 -29.31 3.71 35.77
CA ASP A 332 -28.06 3.17 35.23
C ASP A 332 -28.20 1.70 34.79
N CYS A 333 -28.70 1.55 33.56
CA CYS A 333 -29.02 0.25 32.95
C CYS A 333 -27.77 -0.64 32.76
N SER A 334 -27.59 -1.62 33.65
CA SER A 334 -26.47 -2.58 33.63
C SER A 334 -26.94 -4.03 33.54
N GLU A 335 -26.02 -4.95 33.21
CA GLU A 335 -26.30 -6.40 33.15
C GLU A 335 -26.65 -6.95 34.55
N ASP A 336 -26.01 -6.41 35.61
CA ASP A 336 -26.37 -6.69 37.01
C ASP A 336 -27.76 -6.16 37.39
N LEU A 337 -28.11 -4.93 36.96
CA LEU A 337 -29.43 -4.36 37.22
C LEU A 337 -30.54 -5.17 36.54
N LEU A 338 -30.31 -5.66 35.32
CA LEU A 338 -31.21 -6.58 34.64
C LEU A 338 -31.39 -7.88 35.44
N GLN A 339 -30.31 -8.51 35.90
CA GLN A 339 -30.39 -9.73 36.71
C GLN A 339 -31.16 -9.52 38.02
N LEU A 340 -30.97 -8.38 38.70
CA LEU A 340 -31.76 -8.04 39.90
C LEU A 340 -33.26 -7.92 39.59
N HIS A 341 -33.62 -7.32 38.45
CA HIS A 341 -35.01 -7.23 38.01
C HIS A 341 -35.59 -8.60 37.66
N GLU A 342 -34.85 -9.45 36.95
CA GLU A 342 -35.27 -10.83 36.64
C GLU A 342 -35.49 -11.68 37.91
N LEU A 343 -34.64 -11.56 38.91
CA LEU A 343 -34.80 -12.26 40.18
C LEU A 343 -36.04 -11.80 40.94
N GLU A 344 -36.27 -10.49 41.03
CA GLU A 344 -37.43 -9.93 41.76
C GLU A 344 -38.75 -10.20 41.04
N ILE A 345 -38.84 -10.09 39.71
CA ILE A 345 -40.08 -10.43 39.00
C ILE A 345 -40.40 -11.93 39.11
N ASN A 346 -39.39 -12.80 39.16
CA ASN A 346 -39.60 -14.22 39.41
C ASN A 346 -40.02 -14.49 40.86
N ARG A 347 -39.51 -13.74 41.85
CA ARG A 347 -40.00 -13.78 43.24
C ARG A 347 -41.47 -13.38 43.32
N LEU A 348 -41.86 -12.28 42.69
CA LEU A 348 -43.24 -11.77 42.65
C LEU A 348 -44.20 -12.74 41.93
N LYS A 349 -43.80 -13.26 40.76
CA LYS A 349 -44.56 -14.29 40.01
C LYS A 349 -44.81 -15.53 40.86
N LYS A 350 -43.78 -16.05 41.54
CA LYS A 350 -43.89 -17.21 42.43
C LYS A 350 -44.76 -16.91 43.66
N TYR A 351 -44.61 -15.74 44.27
CA TYR A 351 -45.42 -15.33 45.42
C TYR A 351 -46.91 -15.18 45.04
N TYR A 352 -47.23 -14.60 43.88
CA TYR A 352 -48.59 -14.56 43.35
C TYR A 352 -49.14 -15.97 43.11
N GLN A 353 -48.40 -16.83 42.39
CA GLN A 353 -48.84 -18.20 42.08
C GLN A 353 -49.12 -19.03 43.34
N THR A 354 -48.30 -18.87 44.39
CA THR A 354 -48.46 -19.60 45.66
C THR A 354 -49.73 -19.17 46.42
N HIS A 355 -50.21 -17.94 46.19
CA HIS A 355 -51.32 -17.33 46.94
C HIS A 355 -52.46 -16.86 46.02
N GLN A 356 -52.55 -17.42 44.81
CA GLN A 356 -53.42 -16.92 43.74
C GLN A 356 -54.91 -16.95 44.14
N GLU A 357 -55.36 -18.02 44.80
CA GLU A 357 -56.75 -18.18 45.22
C GLU A 357 -57.18 -17.06 46.19
N LEU A 358 -56.28 -16.66 47.09
CA LEU A 358 -56.48 -15.62 48.09
C LEU A 358 -56.56 -14.23 47.43
N PHE A 359 -55.60 -13.89 46.56
CA PHE A 359 -55.62 -12.61 45.82
C PHE A 359 -56.82 -12.52 44.87
N GLU A 360 -57.15 -13.60 44.17
CA GLU A 360 -58.37 -13.65 43.35
C GLU A 360 -59.63 -13.51 44.20
N GLY A 361 -59.67 -14.09 45.41
CA GLY A 361 -60.77 -13.95 46.34
C GLY A 361 -60.96 -12.49 46.79
N VAL A 362 -59.88 -11.79 47.15
CA VAL A 362 -59.88 -10.35 47.48
C VAL A 362 -60.42 -9.53 46.31
N CYS A 363 -59.93 -9.75 45.09
CA CYS A 363 -60.47 -9.12 43.87
C CYS A 363 -61.97 -9.38 43.70
N LYS A 364 -62.40 -10.65 43.82
CA LYS A 364 -63.81 -11.04 43.71
C LYS A 364 -64.68 -10.38 44.78
N TRP A 365 -64.19 -10.24 46.02
CA TRP A 365 -64.93 -9.50 47.05
C TRP A 365 -65.07 -8.03 46.67
N GLU A 366 -63.97 -7.37 46.30
CA GLU A 366 -63.96 -5.94 46.00
C GLU A 366 -64.81 -5.58 44.77
N GLU A 367 -64.80 -6.41 43.72
CA GLU A 367 -65.70 -6.29 42.56
C GLU A 367 -67.18 -6.41 42.97
N ASN A 368 -67.51 -7.41 43.80
CA ASN A 368 -68.88 -7.61 44.28
C ASN A 368 -69.33 -6.49 45.22
N TRP A 369 -68.41 -5.91 46.01
CA TRP A 369 -68.66 -4.76 46.89
C TRP A 369 -68.93 -3.48 46.08
N LYS A 370 -68.04 -3.15 45.13
CA LYS A 370 -68.21 -2.04 44.18
C LYS A 370 -69.52 -2.16 43.41
N LEU A 371 -69.88 -3.37 42.95
CA LEU A 371 -71.15 -3.63 42.27
C LEU A 371 -72.37 -3.52 43.20
N TYR A 372 -72.25 -3.96 44.46
CA TYR A 372 -73.32 -3.82 45.46
C TYR A 372 -73.60 -2.34 45.78
N LEU A 373 -72.56 -1.54 46.06
CA LEU A 373 -72.67 -0.09 46.26
C LEU A 373 -73.25 0.62 45.02
N ALA A 374 -72.84 0.22 43.81
CA ALA A 374 -73.41 0.77 42.58
C ALA A 374 -74.91 0.43 42.38
N LEU A 375 -75.40 -0.66 42.98
CA LEU A 375 -76.82 -1.01 42.99
C LEU A 375 -77.60 -0.34 44.14
N GLU A 376 -76.98 -0.12 45.30
CA GLU A 376 -77.54 0.71 46.39
C GLU A 376 -77.73 2.16 45.96
N ASN A 377 -76.70 2.79 45.37
CA ASN A 377 -76.77 4.16 44.89
C ASN A 377 -77.87 4.35 43.83
N LYS A 378 -77.99 3.39 42.90
CA LYS A 378 -79.11 3.34 41.94
C LYS A 378 -80.46 3.09 42.62
N ALA A 379 -80.51 2.38 43.74
CA ALA A 379 -81.74 2.16 44.50
C ALA A 379 -82.19 3.37 45.33
N SER A 380 -81.27 4.25 45.72
CA SER A 380 -81.57 5.51 46.44
C SER A 380 -82.02 6.67 45.54
N ASP A 381 -81.76 6.62 44.22
CA ASP A 381 -82.16 7.66 43.26
C ASP A 381 -83.70 7.88 43.21
N PRO A 382 -84.22 9.09 43.48
CA PRO A 382 -85.64 9.41 43.34
C PRO A 382 -86.19 9.26 41.91
N ASN A 383 -85.37 9.42 40.87
CA ASN A 383 -85.78 9.38 39.47
C ASN A 383 -85.84 7.96 38.86
N ARG A 384 -85.42 6.94 39.63
CA ARG A 384 -85.27 5.52 39.23
C ARG A 384 -86.53 4.84 38.68
N PHE A 385 -87.71 5.45 38.83
CA PHE A 385 -89.00 4.82 38.48
C PHE A 385 -89.32 4.74 36.98
N THR A 386 -88.46 5.25 36.09
CA THR A 386 -88.60 5.24 34.62
C THR A 386 -88.38 3.84 33.99
N ASN A 387 -89.11 2.83 34.45
CA ASN A 387 -88.93 1.44 34.03
C ASN A 387 -89.54 1.11 32.66
N ARG A 388 -88.71 0.58 31.76
CA ARG A 388 -89.14 -0.19 30.58
C ARG A 388 -88.52 -1.59 30.67
N GLY A 389 -89.31 -2.65 30.53
CA GLY A 389 -88.80 -4.04 30.50
C GLY A 389 -88.42 -4.68 31.85
N GLY A 390 -88.80 -4.08 32.99
CA GLY A 390 -88.68 -4.71 34.31
C GLY A 390 -87.27 -4.78 34.90
N ASN A 391 -86.41 -3.80 34.61
CA ASN A 391 -85.01 -3.82 35.06
C ASN A 391 -84.86 -3.71 36.58
N LEU A 392 -85.72 -2.93 37.26
CA LEU A 392 -85.70 -2.77 38.73
C LEU A 392 -85.71 -4.11 39.46
N LEU A 393 -86.51 -5.08 39.00
CA LEU A 393 -86.64 -6.39 39.64
C LEU A 393 -85.42 -7.28 39.38
N LYS A 394 -84.63 -7.02 38.32
CA LYS A 394 -83.35 -7.68 38.08
C LYS A 394 -82.27 -7.09 39.00
N GLU A 395 -82.17 -5.76 39.04
CA GLU A 395 -81.29 -5.02 39.93
C GLU A 395 -81.53 -5.41 41.40
N GLU A 396 -82.78 -5.44 41.85
CA GLU A 396 -83.14 -5.80 43.21
C GLU A 396 -82.79 -7.25 43.56
N LYS A 397 -83.01 -8.19 42.63
CA LYS A 397 -82.59 -9.59 42.78
C LYS A 397 -81.07 -9.74 42.78
N GLN A 398 -80.35 -8.95 41.99
CA GLN A 398 -78.89 -8.93 41.97
C GLN A 398 -78.35 -8.34 43.28
N ARG A 399 -78.87 -7.21 43.75
CA ARG A 399 -78.56 -6.59 45.05
C ARG A 399 -78.79 -7.57 46.21
N THR A 400 -79.95 -8.20 46.24
CA THR A 400 -80.30 -9.24 47.23
C THR A 400 -79.40 -10.48 47.14
N LYS A 401 -78.89 -10.83 45.95
CA LYS A 401 -77.92 -11.92 45.76
C LYS A 401 -76.54 -11.53 46.28
N LEU A 402 -76.04 -10.34 45.95
CA LEU A 402 -74.75 -9.82 46.39
C LEU A 402 -74.69 -9.69 47.92
N TYR A 403 -75.71 -9.09 48.53
CA TYR A 403 -75.84 -8.99 50.00
C TYR A 403 -75.84 -10.37 50.70
N LYS A 404 -76.18 -11.45 49.99
CA LYS A 404 -76.14 -12.85 50.50
C LYS A 404 -74.93 -13.66 50.02
N MET A 405 -74.06 -13.06 49.22
CA MET A 405 -72.79 -13.64 48.74
C MET A 405 -71.59 -12.98 49.40
N LEU A 406 -71.62 -11.66 49.64
CA LEU A 406 -70.54 -10.91 50.29
C LEU A 406 -70.16 -11.52 51.65
N PRO A 407 -71.08 -11.71 52.63
CA PRO A 407 -70.76 -12.41 53.89
C PRO A 407 -70.30 -13.87 53.76
N LYS A 408 -70.46 -14.50 52.58
CA LYS A 408 -69.94 -15.85 52.33
C LYS A 408 -68.53 -15.84 51.78
N LEU A 409 -68.25 -14.90 50.87
CA LEU A 409 -66.90 -14.62 50.38
C LEU A 409 -66.02 -14.09 51.52
N GLU A 410 -66.59 -13.32 52.45
CA GLU A 410 -65.90 -12.82 53.65
C GLU A 410 -65.50 -13.96 54.58
N GLU A 411 -66.40 -14.90 54.89
CA GLU A 411 -66.08 -16.07 55.72
C GLU A 411 -65.11 -17.04 55.01
N GLU A 412 -65.28 -17.25 53.70
CA GLU A 412 -64.40 -18.08 52.87
C GLU A 412 -62.97 -17.49 52.80
N LEU A 413 -62.85 -16.18 52.58
CA LEU A 413 -61.59 -15.44 52.64
C LEU A 413 -60.98 -15.46 54.03
N LYS A 414 -61.78 -15.30 55.09
CA LYS A 414 -61.29 -15.33 56.46
C LYS A 414 -60.63 -16.67 56.80
N VAL A 415 -61.25 -17.80 56.43
CA VAL A 415 -60.64 -19.13 56.63
C VAL A 415 -59.35 -19.28 55.81
N GLN A 416 -59.28 -18.72 54.59
CA GLN A 416 -58.06 -18.73 53.78
C GLN A 416 -56.95 -17.83 54.38
N ILE A 417 -57.31 -16.66 54.91
CA ILE A 417 -56.39 -15.72 55.58
C ILE A 417 -55.87 -16.34 56.88
N ASP A 418 -56.74 -16.83 57.76
CA ASP A 418 -56.35 -17.44 59.04
C ASP A 418 -55.36 -18.60 58.83
N ALA A 419 -55.56 -19.41 57.78
CA ALA A 419 -54.64 -20.47 57.38
C ALA A 419 -53.33 -19.94 56.78
N TRP A 420 -53.38 -18.85 55.99
CA TRP A 420 -52.22 -18.20 55.42
C TRP A 420 -51.32 -17.55 56.48
N GLU A 421 -51.89 -16.83 57.45
CA GLU A 421 -51.16 -16.19 58.54
C GLU A 421 -50.47 -17.24 59.44
N GLN A 422 -51.15 -18.36 59.72
CA GLN A 422 -50.56 -19.50 60.44
C GLN A 422 -49.38 -20.15 59.68
N ALA A 423 -49.46 -20.23 58.35
CA ALA A 423 -48.40 -20.83 57.53
C ALA A 423 -47.20 -19.89 57.29
N ASN A 424 -47.43 -18.57 57.23
CA ASN A 424 -46.42 -17.57 56.87
C ASN A 424 -45.92 -16.72 58.06
N GLY A 425 -46.47 -16.92 59.26
CA GLY A 425 -46.01 -16.24 60.49
C GLY A 425 -46.15 -14.71 60.47
N SER A 426 -47.01 -14.18 59.62
CA SER A 426 -47.17 -12.75 59.34
C SER A 426 -48.63 -12.43 59.00
N GLN A 427 -49.05 -11.19 59.21
CA GLN A 427 -50.43 -10.75 58.94
C GLN A 427 -50.68 -10.54 57.46
N PHE A 428 -51.85 -10.94 56.97
CA PHE A 428 -52.26 -10.70 55.59
C PHE A 428 -52.73 -9.25 55.43
N GLN A 429 -52.02 -8.49 54.59
CA GLN A 429 -52.27 -7.08 54.36
C GLN A 429 -52.58 -6.81 52.88
N VAL A 430 -53.59 -6.00 52.65
CA VAL A 430 -54.01 -5.48 51.35
C VAL A 430 -53.72 -3.98 51.35
N ASN A 431 -52.80 -3.54 50.49
CA ASN A 431 -52.25 -2.18 50.44
C ASN A 431 -51.68 -1.65 51.78
N GLY A 432 -51.34 -2.55 52.72
CA GLY A 432 -50.83 -2.22 54.06
C GLY A 432 -51.87 -2.25 55.19
N GLN A 433 -53.16 -2.45 54.88
CA GLN A 433 -54.23 -2.63 55.87
C GLN A 433 -54.59 -4.12 56.01
N ASN A 434 -54.92 -4.61 57.20
CA ASN A 434 -55.47 -5.97 57.34
C ASN A 434 -56.81 -6.06 56.61
N PHE A 435 -56.98 -7.09 55.76
CA PHE A 435 -58.13 -7.17 54.86
C PHE A 435 -59.47 -7.31 55.60
N ILE A 436 -59.53 -8.06 56.71
CA ILE A 436 -60.76 -8.24 57.49
C ILE A 436 -61.17 -6.92 58.17
N ALA A 437 -60.20 -6.20 58.74
CA ALA A 437 -60.46 -4.86 59.30
C ALA A 437 -60.95 -3.86 58.25
N TYR A 438 -60.41 -3.90 57.03
CA TYR A 438 -60.90 -3.10 55.90
C TYR A 438 -62.33 -3.48 55.49
N VAL A 439 -62.66 -4.77 55.41
CA VAL A 439 -64.03 -5.25 55.13
C VAL A 439 -65.03 -4.74 56.19
N GLU A 440 -64.67 -4.82 57.48
CA GLU A 440 -65.51 -4.32 58.58
C GLU A 440 -65.68 -2.78 58.50
N GLU A 441 -64.61 -2.04 58.22
CA GLU A 441 -64.65 -0.59 58.00
C GLU A 441 -65.57 -0.22 56.81
N GLN A 442 -65.49 -0.92 55.69
CA GLN A 442 -66.36 -0.69 54.53
C GLN A 442 -67.84 -0.94 54.87
N TRP A 443 -68.15 -2.01 55.63
CA TRP A 443 -69.50 -2.28 56.09
C TRP A 443 -70.03 -1.23 57.09
N GLU A 444 -69.17 -0.69 57.97
CA GLU A 444 -69.54 0.37 58.91
C GLU A 444 -69.72 1.72 58.21
N LEU A 445 -68.85 2.10 57.29
CA LEU A 445 -68.99 3.29 56.45
C LEU A 445 -70.31 3.26 55.67
N HIS A 446 -70.65 2.11 55.06
CA HIS A 446 -71.95 1.93 54.40
C HIS A 446 -73.11 2.03 55.40
N ARG A 447 -73.03 1.41 56.57
CA ARG A 447 -74.06 1.48 57.62
C ARG A 447 -74.31 2.91 58.09
N MET A 448 -73.25 3.65 58.37
CA MET A 448 -73.28 5.05 58.75
C MET A 448 -73.85 5.93 57.63
N GLU A 449 -73.56 5.62 56.35
CA GLU A 449 -74.18 6.32 55.23
C GLU A 449 -75.69 6.04 55.11
N LYS A 450 -76.15 4.79 55.29
CA LYS A 450 -77.60 4.49 55.29
C LYS A 450 -78.32 5.15 56.47
N GLU A 451 -77.67 5.27 57.63
CA GLU A 451 -78.21 6.01 58.77
C GLU A 451 -78.19 7.53 58.53
N ARG A 452 -77.15 8.06 57.87
CA ARG A 452 -77.10 9.46 57.40
C ARG A 452 -78.24 9.74 56.42
N GLU A 453 -78.42 8.92 55.38
CA GLU A 453 -79.56 9.01 54.44
C GLU A 453 -80.91 9.00 55.17
N LYS A 454 -81.05 8.16 56.20
CA LYS A 454 -82.28 8.02 57.00
C LYS A 454 -82.55 9.25 57.85
N GLN A 455 -81.54 9.77 58.56
CA GLN A 455 -81.63 11.02 59.30
C GLN A 455 -81.93 12.20 58.37
N ASP A 456 -81.31 12.25 57.20
CA ASP A 456 -81.49 13.31 56.21
C ASP A 456 -82.89 13.27 55.58
N ARG A 457 -83.43 12.07 55.30
CA ARG A 457 -84.84 11.86 54.92
C ARG A 457 -85.81 12.26 56.05
N GLN A 458 -85.46 12.01 57.31
CA GLN A 458 -86.28 12.39 58.46
C GLN A 458 -86.24 13.90 58.72
N LEU A 459 -85.09 14.56 58.57
CA LEU A 459 -84.96 16.01 58.62
C LEU A 459 -85.71 16.71 57.48
N LYS A 460 -85.63 16.17 56.26
CA LYS A 460 -86.42 16.65 55.11
C LYS A 460 -87.92 16.49 55.36
N LYS A 461 -88.36 15.37 55.94
CA LYS A 461 -89.76 15.15 56.35
C LYS A 461 -90.20 16.10 57.48
N ASN A 462 -89.35 16.33 58.49
CA ASN A 462 -89.66 17.23 59.59
C ASN A 462 -89.76 18.68 59.10
N LYS A 463 -88.82 19.15 58.27
CA LYS A 463 -88.88 20.46 57.62
C LYS A 463 -90.13 20.61 56.75
N GLN A 464 -90.50 19.58 55.99
CA GLN A 464 -91.76 19.60 55.22
C GLN A 464 -92.99 19.73 56.14
N ILE A 465 -92.99 19.08 57.32
CA ILE A 465 -94.07 19.21 58.31
C ILE A 465 -94.06 20.62 58.94
N GLU A 466 -92.89 21.19 59.24
CA GLU A 466 -92.75 22.56 59.75
C GLU A 466 -93.23 23.61 58.71
N GLU A 467 -92.89 23.43 57.43
CA GLU A 467 -93.39 24.26 56.32
C GLU A 467 -94.90 24.12 56.12
N GLU A 468 -95.44 22.88 56.14
CA GLU A 468 -96.88 22.61 56.06
C GLU A 468 -97.66 23.13 57.30
N MET A 469 -97.01 23.29 58.45
CA MET A 469 -97.58 23.93 59.66
C MET A 469 -97.47 25.46 59.63
N LEU A 470 -96.39 26.03 59.08
CA LEU A 470 -96.14 27.47 59.08
C LEU A 470 -96.90 28.22 57.96
N TYR A 471 -97.05 27.59 56.80
CA TYR A 471 -97.74 28.17 55.63
C TYR A 471 -99.10 27.53 55.32
N GLY A 472 -99.48 26.49 56.06
CA GLY A 472 -100.69 25.71 55.82
C GLY A 472 -100.51 24.62 54.76
N SER A 473 -101.33 23.58 54.82
CA SER A 473 -101.17 22.40 53.97
C SER A 473 -101.57 22.66 52.51
N SER A 474 -100.60 22.56 51.60
CA SER A 474 -100.86 22.66 50.16
C SER A 474 -101.72 21.49 49.67
N SER A 475 -102.86 21.80 49.04
CA SER A 475 -103.92 20.83 48.76
C SER A 475 -103.57 19.83 47.65
N LYS A 476 -103.16 18.61 48.00
CA LYS A 476 -102.93 17.52 47.04
C LYS A 476 -104.24 16.83 46.64
N THR A 477 -104.76 17.18 45.47
CA THR A 477 -105.98 16.60 44.89
C THR A 477 -105.77 15.17 44.34
N PRO A 478 -106.56 14.15 44.74
CA PRO A 478 -106.47 12.81 44.19
C PRO A 478 -107.31 12.65 42.91
N SER A 479 -106.68 12.34 41.78
CA SER A 479 -107.38 12.08 40.51
C SER A 479 -107.69 10.59 40.30
N LYS A 480 -108.90 10.27 39.82
CA LYS A 480 -109.42 8.91 39.64
C LYS A 480 -109.18 8.38 38.22
N ARG A 481 -109.01 7.05 38.07
CA ARG A 481 -109.85 6.22 37.16
C ARG A 481 -109.76 4.72 37.48
N ARG A 482 -110.75 3.97 36.99
CA ARG A 482 -110.95 2.51 37.16
C ARG A 482 -110.59 1.78 35.85
N PHE A 483 -110.25 0.49 35.88
CA PHE A 483 -111.10 -0.61 35.36
C PHE A 483 -110.55 -2.03 35.67
N ASN A 484 -111.30 -3.05 35.24
CA ASN A 484 -111.32 -4.45 35.69
C ASN A 484 -110.09 -5.33 35.34
N GLY A 485 -110.00 -6.52 35.98
CA GLY A 485 -109.18 -7.68 35.55
C GLY A 485 -109.84 -8.51 34.41
N PRO A 486 -109.41 -9.76 34.12
CA PRO A 486 -109.34 -10.84 35.14
C PRO A 486 -108.21 -11.92 34.97
N ASN A 487 -108.12 -12.80 35.99
CA ASN A 487 -107.75 -14.24 36.02
C ASN A 487 -106.50 -14.85 35.30
N THR A 488 -105.82 -15.71 36.07
CA THR A 488 -104.81 -16.77 35.75
C THR A 488 -105.39 -17.92 34.87
N PRO A 489 -104.62 -18.87 34.23
CA PRO A 489 -103.38 -19.50 34.74
C PRO A 489 -102.30 -20.11 33.77
N GLY A 490 -101.13 -20.50 34.32
CA GLY A 490 -100.67 -21.91 34.27
C GLY A 490 -99.71 -22.49 33.19
N LYS A 491 -98.41 -22.60 33.54
CA LYS A 491 -97.61 -23.87 33.64
C LYS A 491 -97.10 -24.62 32.35
N VAL A 492 -95.93 -25.30 32.50
CA VAL A 492 -95.41 -26.52 31.78
C VAL A 492 -94.24 -26.43 30.75
N ARG A 493 -93.08 -27.03 31.15
CA ARG A 493 -92.00 -27.82 30.47
C ARG A 493 -91.16 -27.36 29.24
N LYS A 494 -89.87 -27.80 29.29
CA LYS A 494 -88.87 -28.04 28.22
C LYS A 494 -89.21 -29.33 27.38
N PRO A 495 -88.37 -29.91 26.48
CA PRO A 495 -87.08 -29.48 25.88
C PRO A 495 -86.97 -29.70 24.35
N GLY A 496 -85.79 -29.44 23.75
CA GLY A 496 -85.23 -30.43 22.80
C GLY A 496 -84.40 -29.96 21.60
N GLN A 497 -83.23 -30.61 21.46
CA GLN A 497 -82.49 -30.92 20.23
C GLN A 497 -81.73 -29.82 19.45
N SER A 498 -80.84 -30.32 18.58
CA SER A 498 -79.75 -29.67 17.85
C SER A 498 -79.70 -30.29 16.45
N LEU A 499 -79.22 -29.56 15.42
CA LEU A 499 -78.53 -30.18 14.28
C LEU A 499 -77.72 -29.16 13.44
N ARG A 500 -76.91 -29.71 12.53
CA ARG A 500 -75.73 -29.14 11.85
C ARG A 500 -76.01 -28.16 10.69
N THR A 501 -74.97 -27.36 10.42
CA THR A 501 -74.44 -26.84 9.13
C THR A 501 -75.08 -27.30 7.80
N PRO A 502 -75.08 -26.49 6.69
CA PRO A 502 -73.80 -26.09 6.03
C PRO A 502 -73.74 -24.79 5.16
N GLY A 503 -72.51 -24.31 4.90
CA GLY A 503 -71.95 -24.26 3.53
C GLY A 503 -72.03 -23.00 2.63
N ARG A 504 -70.83 -22.52 2.24
CA ARG A 504 -70.40 -21.99 0.90
C ARG A 504 -70.72 -20.54 0.40
N SER A 505 -69.61 -19.81 0.22
CA SER A 505 -69.07 -19.20 -1.02
C SER A 505 -69.54 -17.83 -1.60
N ALA A 506 -68.59 -16.87 -1.53
CA ALA A 506 -67.94 -16.15 -2.65
C ALA A 506 -68.62 -14.97 -3.41
N THR A 507 -67.82 -13.91 -3.65
CA THR A 507 -67.97 -12.95 -4.76
C THR A 507 -66.61 -12.29 -5.13
N LYS A 508 -66.52 -11.57 -6.27
CA LYS A 508 -65.32 -11.03 -6.98
C LYS A 508 -65.72 -9.75 -7.77
N PRO A 509 -64.86 -9.03 -8.54
CA PRO A 509 -63.39 -8.94 -8.55
C PRO A 509 -62.93 -7.52 -8.06
N PRO A 510 -62.52 -6.45 -8.84
CA PRO A 510 -62.23 -6.27 -10.27
C PRO A 510 -60.72 -6.33 -10.67
N ARG A 511 -60.22 -5.42 -11.53
CA ARG A 511 -59.52 -5.88 -12.77
C ARG A 511 -58.71 -4.81 -13.55
N PHE A 512 -57.70 -5.28 -14.31
CA PHE A 512 -56.78 -4.57 -15.25
C PHE A 512 -55.77 -3.61 -14.57
N GLY A 513 -54.52 -3.39 -15.03
CA GLY A 513 -53.71 -3.86 -16.18
C GLY A 513 -52.22 -3.42 -15.99
N LEU A 514 -51.25 -3.53 -16.91
CA LEU A 514 -51.17 -4.16 -18.25
C LEU A 514 -49.69 -4.31 -18.74
N ASN A 515 -49.52 -4.79 -19.98
CA ASN A 515 -48.35 -5.05 -20.88
C ASN A 515 -47.29 -3.91 -21.07
N GLU A 516 -46.07 -4.09 -21.63
CA GLU A 516 -45.32 -5.26 -22.17
C GLU A 516 -43.78 -5.02 -22.34
N ARG A 517 -43.02 -6.14 -22.48
CA ARG A 517 -41.84 -6.45 -23.36
C ARG A 517 -41.00 -5.29 -23.98
N ASN A 518 -39.67 -5.40 -24.13
CA ASN A 518 -38.99 -6.45 -24.93
C ASN A 518 -37.46 -6.59 -24.67
N LYS A 519 -36.81 -7.60 -25.30
CA LYS A 519 -35.35 -7.74 -25.46
C LYS A 519 -34.93 -7.39 -26.91
N GLU A 520 -33.65 -7.06 -27.15
CA GLU A 520 -32.81 -7.74 -28.18
C GLU A 520 -31.31 -7.39 -28.05
N ASN A 521 -30.47 -7.78 -29.03
CA ASN A 521 -29.05 -8.16 -28.79
C ASN A 521 -28.12 -7.92 -30.03
N VAL A 522 -26.79 -7.98 -29.80
CA VAL A 522 -25.67 -8.13 -30.77
C VAL A 522 -25.30 -6.93 -31.67
N SER A 523 -24.02 -6.52 -31.62
CA SER A 523 -23.18 -6.25 -32.81
C SER A 523 -21.68 -6.18 -32.49
N HIS A 524 -20.85 -6.80 -33.35
CA HIS A 524 -19.38 -6.65 -33.44
C HIS A 524 -19.04 -6.05 -34.82
N LEU A 525 -17.90 -5.36 -34.96
CA LEU A 525 -16.85 -5.60 -36.00
C LEU A 525 -15.82 -4.45 -36.13
N ASN A 526 -14.56 -4.83 -36.41
CA ASN A 526 -13.45 -4.09 -37.05
C ASN A 526 -12.88 -2.81 -36.37
N GLY A 527 -11.59 -2.45 -36.54
CA GLY A 527 -10.44 -3.20 -37.08
C GLY A 527 -9.41 -2.39 -37.91
N ILE A 528 -8.11 -2.77 -37.82
CA ILE A 528 -6.96 -2.35 -38.67
C ILE A 528 -6.40 -0.92 -38.39
N GLY A 529 -5.07 -0.65 -38.35
CA GLY A 529 -3.88 -1.53 -38.34
C GLY A 529 -2.57 -0.87 -38.87
N MET A 530 -1.41 -1.53 -38.66
CA MET A 530 -0.05 -1.26 -39.22
C MET A 530 0.65 0.07 -38.81
N ALA A 531 2.00 0.24 -38.89
CA ALA A 531 3.03 -0.41 -39.71
C ALA A 531 4.43 -0.53 -39.00
N MET A 532 5.48 -0.98 -39.73
CA MET A 532 6.87 -1.14 -39.24
C MET A 532 7.93 -0.51 -40.15
N SER A 533 9.04 -0.01 -39.58
CA SER A 533 10.39 0.14 -40.19
C SER A 533 11.39 0.64 -39.10
N GLY A 534 12.71 0.43 -39.13
CA GLY A 534 13.54 -0.41 -40.01
C GLY A 534 14.99 0.10 -40.17
N ALA A 535 15.85 -0.77 -40.70
CA ALA A 535 17.23 -0.54 -41.18
C ALA A 535 18.37 -0.29 -40.17
N SER A 536 19.54 -0.86 -40.51
CA SER A 536 20.84 -0.72 -39.85
C SER A 536 21.84 -0.02 -40.79
N THR A 537 22.99 0.42 -40.28
CA THR A 537 24.22 0.53 -41.11
C THR A 537 25.50 0.52 -40.27
N SER A 538 26.55 -0.07 -40.83
CA SER A 538 27.92 -0.02 -40.34
C SER A 538 28.80 0.78 -41.31
N ILE A 539 29.78 1.51 -40.78
CA ILE A 539 30.89 2.10 -41.57
C ILE A 539 32.19 1.91 -40.76
N THR A 540 33.30 1.65 -41.46
CA THR A 540 34.55 1.17 -40.88
C THR A 540 35.76 1.90 -41.46
N THR A 541 36.79 2.15 -40.62
CA THR A 541 38.17 2.56 -41.02
C THR A 541 38.32 3.93 -41.71
N PRO A 542 39.55 4.41 -42.01
CA PRO A 542 40.83 4.26 -41.27
C PRO A 542 41.48 5.62 -40.94
N GLN A 543 42.42 5.63 -40.00
CA GLN A 543 43.59 6.52 -40.11
C GLN A 543 44.87 5.70 -40.31
N ARG A 544 45.78 6.23 -41.14
CA ARG A 544 47.00 5.54 -41.58
C ARG A 544 48.13 5.80 -40.58
N ASN A 545 48.90 4.76 -40.30
CA ASN A 545 50.17 4.89 -39.59
C ASN A 545 51.11 5.82 -40.37
N LEU A 546 51.84 6.69 -39.66
CA LEU A 546 52.95 7.46 -40.20
C LEU A 546 54.16 6.53 -40.41
N SER A 547 54.14 5.76 -41.50
CA SER A 547 55.30 4.97 -41.93
C SER A 547 56.39 5.93 -42.41
N ILE A 548 57.39 6.17 -41.55
CA ILE A 548 58.60 6.90 -41.92
C ILE A 548 59.31 6.13 -43.04
N ASN A 549 59.75 6.85 -44.09
CA ASN A 549 60.38 6.22 -45.26
C ASN A 549 61.67 5.48 -44.89
N SER A 550 61.92 4.36 -45.57
CA SER A 550 63.11 3.54 -45.38
C SER A 550 64.39 4.31 -45.72
N VAL A 551 65.43 4.10 -44.91
CA VAL A 551 66.70 4.86 -44.87
C VAL A 551 67.66 4.47 -46.02
N ALA A 552 67.12 4.24 -47.22
CA ALA A 552 67.79 3.51 -48.31
C ALA A 552 67.60 4.13 -49.72
N THR A 553 67.36 5.44 -49.83
CA THR A 553 67.07 6.11 -51.11
C THR A 553 68.24 6.88 -51.74
N THR A 554 69.31 7.22 -51.00
CA THR A 554 70.41 8.08 -51.47
C THR A 554 71.00 7.64 -52.81
N TYR A 555 71.31 6.35 -52.97
CA TYR A 555 71.92 5.83 -54.20
C TYR A 555 71.01 5.94 -55.46
N SER A 556 69.69 6.04 -55.28
CA SER A 556 68.75 6.13 -56.41
C SER A 556 68.64 7.53 -57.00
N GLU A 557 68.91 8.58 -56.21
CA GLU A 557 68.89 9.97 -56.69
C GLU A 557 70.17 10.32 -57.45
N PHE A 558 71.32 9.83 -56.97
CA PHE A 558 72.64 9.93 -57.62
C PHE A 558 72.63 9.42 -59.08
N ALA A 559 71.94 8.31 -59.34
CA ALA A 559 71.80 7.74 -60.69
C ALA A 559 71.00 8.64 -61.67
N GLN A 560 70.15 9.55 -61.18
CA GLN A 560 69.39 10.46 -62.05
C GLN A 560 70.21 11.66 -62.54
N GLU A 561 71.25 12.09 -61.81
CA GLU A 561 72.04 13.27 -62.18
C GLU A 561 72.89 13.02 -63.44
N PHE A 562 73.60 11.89 -63.49
CA PHE A 562 74.35 11.47 -64.67
C PHE A 562 73.48 11.32 -65.93
N SER A 563 72.20 10.97 -65.77
CA SER A 563 71.26 10.85 -66.88
C SER A 563 70.88 12.20 -67.53
N LYS A 564 71.09 13.33 -66.84
CA LYS A 564 70.77 14.69 -67.35
C LYS A 564 71.92 15.30 -68.16
N ALA A 565 73.17 14.93 -67.89
CA ALA A 565 74.35 15.49 -68.57
C ALA A 565 74.44 15.12 -70.07
N SER A 566 73.94 13.95 -70.46
CA SER A 566 74.14 13.35 -71.80
C SER A 566 73.23 13.89 -72.91
N LYS A 567 72.69 15.12 -72.80
CA LYS A 567 71.80 15.72 -73.81
C LYS A 567 72.12 17.19 -74.13
N SER A 568 73.30 17.41 -74.70
CA SER A 568 73.63 18.65 -75.42
C SER A 568 74.58 18.33 -76.59
N SER A 569 74.15 18.59 -77.82
CA SER A 569 74.96 18.42 -79.03
C SER A 569 75.04 19.76 -79.78
N CYS A 570 76.24 20.15 -80.18
CA CYS A 570 76.48 21.40 -80.91
C CYS A 570 76.50 21.15 -82.43
N GLN A 571 75.81 22.00 -83.18
CA GLN A 571 75.86 22.01 -84.65
C GLN A 571 76.66 23.21 -85.16
N SER A 572 77.32 23.05 -86.30
CA SER A 572 78.28 23.99 -86.90
C SER A 572 77.72 24.53 -88.24
N ARG A 573 78.15 25.65 -88.85
CA ARG A 573 79.17 26.71 -88.57
C ARG A 573 78.95 27.84 -89.62
N ILE A 574 79.53 29.06 -89.43
CA ILE A 574 80.00 29.97 -90.52
C ILE A 574 78.91 30.64 -91.42
N LEU A 575 78.93 31.92 -91.81
CA LEU A 575 79.74 33.13 -91.56
C LEU A 575 78.83 34.39 -91.69
N ASN A 576 79.23 35.54 -91.12
CA ASN A 576 79.38 36.80 -91.88
C ASN A 576 80.08 37.90 -91.05
N SER A 577 80.66 38.89 -91.73
CA SER A 577 81.45 39.97 -91.13
C SER A 577 81.10 41.32 -91.75
N THR A 578 81.25 42.42 -90.98
CA THR A 578 81.82 43.73 -91.39
C THR A 578 81.97 44.60 -90.13
N THR A 579 82.83 45.62 -90.17
CA THR A 579 83.38 46.37 -89.03
C THR A 579 82.89 47.83 -88.93
N SER A 580 83.22 48.47 -87.79
CA SER A 580 83.82 49.81 -87.66
C SER A 580 83.08 50.84 -86.76
N ASN A 581 83.91 51.75 -86.20
CA ASN A 581 83.59 53.00 -85.47
C ASN A 581 83.06 52.88 -84.02
N LEU A 582 83.44 53.75 -83.07
CA LEU A 582 84.73 54.47 -82.83
C LEU A 582 84.73 55.02 -81.37
N HIS A 583 85.78 55.74 -80.97
CA HIS A 583 85.96 56.42 -79.67
C HIS A 583 84.78 57.36 -79.30
N THR A 584 84.57 57.75 -78.03
CA THR A 584 85.57 58.06 -76.98
C THR A 584 85.02 57.84 -75.58
#